data_AF-A0A6I9NSX8-F1
#
_entry.id   AF-A0A6I9NSX8-F1
#
_cell.length_a   1.000
_cell.length_b   1.000
_cell.length_c   1.000
_cell.angle_alpha   90.00
_cell.angle_beta   90.00
_cell.angle_gamma   90.00
#
_symmetry.space_group_name_H-M   'P 1'
#
loop_
_entity.id
_entity.type
_entity.pdbx_description
1 polymer ?
#
loop_
_entity_poly.entity_id
_entity_poly.type
_entity_poly.pdbx_seq_one_letter_code
_entity_poly.pdbx_strand_id
1 'polypeptide(L)'
;MLRTVISRALPRLSRPAVCHFTAAAIPAPNTQPEVHYNKLFINNQWHDAVSGKTFPTINPATGEVICQVAEADAVRDIQTV
;
A
#
# COMPACT_ATOMS: atom_id res chain seq x y z
N MET A 1 39.22 -4.27 69.94
CA MET A 1 39.31 -3.56 68.65
C MET A 1 38.79 -4.47 67.56
N LEU A 2 37.70 -4.11 66.86
CA LEU A 2 37.51 -4.27 65.41
C LEU A 2 36.07 -3.86 65.04
N ARG A 3 35.93 -2.76 64.30
CA ARG A 3 34.67 -2.27 63.76
C ARG A 3 34.51 -2.83 62.35
N THR A 4 33.60 -3.78 62.15
CA THR A 4 33.31 -4.31 60.81
C THR A 4 32.31 -3.40 60.13
N VAL A 5 32.76 -2.65 59.13
CA VAL A 5 31.93 -1.77 58.30
C VAL A 5 31.25 -2.64 57.23
N ILE A 6 29.94 -2.86 57.37
CA ILE A 6 29.13 -3.52 56.35
C ILE A 6 28.80 -2.48 55.28
N SER A 7 29.54 -2.51 54.18
CA SER A 7 29.31 -1.69 52.99
C SER A 7 28.02 -2.14 52.28
N ARG A 8 26.94 -1.38 52.47
CA ARG A 8 25.69 -1.53 51.70
C ARG A 8 25.87 -0.99 50.28
N ALA A 9 26.40 -1.80 49.38
CA ALA A 9 26.33 -1.55 47.94
C ALA A 9 25.21 -2.40 47.35
N LEU A 10 23.99 -1.87 47.32
CA LEU A 10 22.92 -2.43 46.50
C LEU A 10 23.26 -2.13 45.03
N PRO A 11 23.35 -3.11 44.13
CA PRO A 11 23.47 -2.83 42.71
C PRO A 11 22.17 -2.12 42.32
N ARG A 12 22.28 -0.87 41.85
CA ARG A 12 21.16 -0.18 41.23
C ARG A 12 20.72 -1.06 40.05
N LEU A 13 19.57 -1.73 40.16
CA LEU A 13 18.94 -2.36 39.01
C LEU A 13 18.66 -1.23 38.01
N SER A 14 19.51 -1.15 36.99
CA SER A 14 19.24 -0.39 35.79
C SER A 14 18.03 -1.04 35.14
N ARG A 15 16.85 -0.45 35.34
CA ARG A 15 15.66 -0.82 34.56
C ARG A 15 16.00 -0.52 33.10
N PRO A 16 16.01 -1.51 32.19
CA PRO A 16 16.12 -1.19 30.77
C PRO A 16 14.88 -0.36 30.43
N ALA A 17 15.10 0.89 29.99
CA ALA A 17 14.06 1.65 29.33
C ALA A 17 13.76 0.92 28.01
N VAL A 18 12.79 0.01 28.04
CA VAL A 18 12.25 -0.58 26.82
C VAL A 18 11.45 0.53 26.16
N CYS A 19 12.08 1.21 25.21
CA CYS A 19 11.40 2.07 24.25
C CYS A 19 10.35 1.22 23.55
N HIS A 20 9.10 1.30 23.98
CA HIS A 20 7.99 0.74 23.24
C HIS A 20 7.84 1.58 21.99
N PHE A 21 8.44 1.14 20.89
CA PHE A 21 8.14 1.68 19.58
C PHE A 21 6.68 1.34 19.29
N THR A 22 5.78 2.32 19.42
CA THR A 22 4.38 2.19 19.01
C THR A 22 4.30 2.26 17.49
N ALA A 23 4.78 1.23 16.80
CA ALA A 23 4.47 1.06 15.39
C ALA A 23 3.05 0.52 15.29
N ALA A 24 2.15 1.26 14.63
CA ALA A 24 0.86 0.71 14.25
C ALA A 24 1.07 -0.52 13.35
N ALA A 25 0.32 -1.59 13.60
CA ALA A 25 0.44 -2.80 12.79
C ALA A 25 -0.01 -2.51 11.34
N ILE A 26 0.74 -3.00 10.35
CA ILE A 26 0.34 -2.93 8.95
C ILE A 26 -0.89 -3.84 8.77
N PRO A 27 -2.03 -3.34 8.24
CA PRO A 27 -3.21 -4.17 8.02
C PRO A 27 -2.90 -5.29 7.02
N ALA A 28 -3.57 -6.43 7.18
CA ALA A 28 -3.42 -7.53 6.24
C ALA A 28 -3.86 -7.09 4.83
N PRO A 29 -3.03 -7.32 3.79
CA PRO A 29 -3.37 -6.90 2.43
C PRO A 29 -4.45 -7.80 1.82
N ASN A 30 -5.33 -7.21 1.00
CA ASN A 30 -6.16 -7.98 0.08
C ASN A 30 -5.30 -8.42 -1.11
N THR A 31 -5.12 -9.73 -1.29
CA THR A 31 -4.28 -10.30 -2.34
C THR A 31 -4.89 -10.21 -3.74
N GLN A 32 -6.21 -10.03 -3.85
CA GLN A 32 -6.93 -9.91 -5.11
C GLN A 32 -8.00 -8.80 -4.99
N PRO A 33 -7.59 -7.52 -5.11
CA PRO A 33 -8.56 -6.43 -5.09
C PRO A 33 -9.44 -6.44 -6.35
N GLU A 34 -10.70 -6.03 -6.19
CA GLU A 34 -11.61 -5.81 -7.30
C GLU A 34 -11.27 -4.52 -8.04
N VAL A 35 -11.33 -4.55 -9.37
CA VAL A 35 -11.11 -3.36 -10.21
C VAL A 35 -12.47 -2.72 -10.52
N HIS A 36 -12.72 -1.55 -9.96
CA HIS A 36 -13.99 -0.83 -10.15
C HIS A 36 -14.00 0.10 -11.36
N TYR A 37 -12.83 0.52 -11.87
CA TYR A 37 -12.72 1.50 -12.95
C TYR A 37 -11.66 1.07 -13.97
N ASN A 38 -12.05 1.05 -15.24
CA ASN A 38 -11.22 0.61 -16.36
C ASN A 38 -11.50 1.40 -17.67
N LYS A 39 -12.17 2.54 -17.53
CA LYS A 39 -12.65 3.39 -18.64
C LYS A 39 -11.81 4.66 -18.76
N LEU A 40 -12.06 5.48 -19.77
CA LEU A 40 -11.45 6.81 -19.90
C LEU A 40 -12.17 7.79 -18.97
N PHE A 41 -11.43 8.61 -18.24
CA PHE A 41 -12.01 9.63 -17.35
C PHE A 41 -11.83 11.02 -17.93
N ILE A 42 -12.90 11.60 -18.47
CA ILE A 42 -12.91 12.89 -19.16
C ILE A 42 -14.08 13.70 -18.62
N ASN A 43 -13.87 14.99 -18.32
CA ASN A 43 -14.92 15.89 -17.81
C ASN A 43 -15.74 15.32 -16.63
N ASN A 44 -15.04 14.66 -15.70
CA ASN A 44 -15.64 14.06 -14.50
C ASN A 44 -16.62 12.89 -14.78
N GLN A 45 -16.49 12.27 -15.94
CA GLN A 45 -17.31 11.14 -16.39
C GLN A 45 -16.44 10.00 -16.92
N TRP A 46 -16.95 8.78 -16.83
CA TRP A 46 -16.30 7.58 -17.34
C TRP A 46 -16.87 7.22 -18.71
N HIS A 47 -15.99 7.10 -19.71
CA HIS A 47 -16.34 6.81 -21.10
C HIS A 47 -15.61 5.57 -21.60
N ASP A 48 -16.29 4.77 -22.40
CA ASP A 48 -15.60 3.78 -23.23
C ASP A 48 -14.84 4.50 -24.36
N ALA A 49 -13.81 3.86 -24.90
CA ALA A 49 -13.12 4.40 -26.07
C ALA A 49 -14.10 4.51 -27.26
N VAL A 50 -14.02 5.59 -28.03
CA VAL A 50 -14.82 5.78 -29.26
C VAL A 50 -14.58 4.64 -30.26
N SER A 51 -13.37 4.08 -30.26
CA SER A 51 -13.01 2.92 -31.08
C SER A 51 -13.63 1.60 -30.60
N GLY A 52 -14.13 1.54 -29.36
CA GLY A 52 -14.58 0.33 -28.67
C GLY A 52 -13.45 -0.65 -28.31
N LYS A 53 -12.19 -0.28 -28.55
CA LYS A 53 -11.04 -1.13 -28.27
C LYS A 53 -10.66 -1.11 -26.79
N THR A 54 -10.11 -2.24 -26.35
CA THR A 54 -9.57 -2.41 -25.00
C THR A 54 -8.26 -3.18 -25.07
N PHE A 55 -7.38 -2.98 -24.10
CA PHE A 55 -6.16 -3.77 -23.95
C PHE A 55 -6.09 -4.46 -22.58
N PRO A 56 -5.49 -5.67 -22.51
CA PRO A 56 -5.38 -6.41 -21.26
C PRO A 56 -4.30 -5.82 -20.36
N THR A 57 -4.63 -5.62 -19.09
CA THR A 57 -3.64 -5.35 -18.03
C THR A 57 -3.26 -6.64 -17.34
N ILE A 58 -1.97 -6.98 -17.31
CA ILE A 58 -1.47 -8.27 -16.87
C ILE A 58 -0.82 -8.15 -15.48
N ASN A 59 -1.08 -9.12 -14.60
CA ASN A 59 -0.38 -9.25 -13.33
C ASN A 59 1.03 -9.80 -13.58
N PRO A 60 2.12 -9.06 -13.28
CA PRO A 60 3.48 -9.53 -13.55
C PRO A 60 3.90 -10.74 -12.69
N ALA A 61 3.21 -11.02 -11.57
CA ALA A 61 3.54 -12.15 -10.71
C ALA A 61 2.95 -13.48 -11.21
N THR A 62 1.78 -13.44 -11.86
CA THR A 62 1.07 -14.65 -12.32
C THR A 62 0.99 -14.77 -13.84
N GLY A 63 1.17 -13.66 -14.58
CA GLY A 63 0.96 -13.59 -16.01
C GLY A 63 -0.51 -13.56 -16.43
N GLU A 64 -1.44 -13.52 -15.47
CA GLU A 64 -2.88 -13.53 -15.73
C GLU A 64 -3.42 -12.11 -16.01
N VAL A 65 -4.52 -12.03 -16.75
CA VAL A 65 -5.19 -10.75 -17.03
C VAL A 65 -5.98 -10.31 -15.80
N ILE A 66 -5.68 -9.10 -15.30
CA ILE A 66 -6.40 -8.45 -14.21
C ILE A 66 -7.73 -7.89 -14.72
N CYS A 67 -7.68 -7.09 -15.80
CA CYS A 67 -8.86 -6.51 -16.43
C CYS A 67 -8.54 -6.01 -17.85
N GLN A 68 -9.59 -5.69 -18.61
CA GLN A 68 -9.49 -4.99 -19.89
C GLN A 68 -9.70 -3.49 -19.66
N VAL A 69 -8.79 -2.65 -20.15
CA VAL A 69 -8.84 -1.19 -20.00
C VAL A 69 -9.12 -0.55 -21.37
N ALA A 70 -9.93 0.51 -21.39
CA ALA A 70 -10.25 1.25 -22.60
C ALA A 70 -8.98 1.80 -23.28
N GLU A 71 -8.83 1.53 -24.58
CA GLU A 71 -7.68 1.97 -25.38
C GLU A 71 -7.98 3.35 -26.00
N ALA A 72 -7.37 4.41 -25.46
CA ALA A 72 -7.54 5.77 -25.98
C ALA A 72 -6.81 5.96 -27.32
N ASP A 73 -7.51 6.54 -28.30
CA ASP A 73 -6.96 7.00 -29.56
C ASP A 73 -6.94 8.54 -29.60
N ALA A 74 -5.76 9.09 -29.93
CA ALA A 74 -5.45 10.51 -29.75
C ALA A 74 -6.38 11.46 -30.52
N VAL A 75 -6.87 11.04 -31.70
CA VAL A 75 -7.67 11.92 -32.58
C VAL A 75 -9.15 11.92 -32.20
N ARG A 76 -9.66 10.83 -31.61
CA ARG A 76 -11.10 10.63 -31.42
C ARG A 76 -11.56 10.84 -29.99
N ASP A 77 -10.77 10.43 -29.00
CA ASP A 77 -11.23 10.41 -27.62
C ASP A 77 -10.95 11.73 -26.87
N ILE A 78 -9.92 12.49 -27.27
CA ILE A 78 -9.48 13.71 -26.56
C ILE A 78 -10.36 14.93 -26.89
N GLN A 79 -11.13 14.89 -27.99
CA GLN A 79 -11.84 16.07 -28.52
C GLN A 79 -13.36 15.93 -28.68
N THR A 80 -13.94 14.73 -28.45
CA THR A 80 -15.32 14.44 -28.90
C THR A 80 -16.36 14.37 -27.78
N VAL A 81 -16.05 14.84 -26.56
CA VAL A 81 -16.99 14.86 -25.42
C VAL A 81 -17.16 16.24 -24.82
#